data_AF-A0A962Y0Z1-F1
#
_entry.id   AF-A0A962Y0Z1-F1
#
_cell.length_a   1.000
_cell.length_b   1.000
_cell.length_c   1.000
_cell.angle_alpha   90.00
_cell.angle_beta   90.00
_cell.angle_gamma   90.00
#
_symmetry.space_group_name_H-M   'P 1'
#
loop_
_entity.id
_entity.type
_entity.pdbx_description
1 polymer ?
#
loop_
_entity_poly.entity_id
_entity_poly.type
_entity_poly.pdbx_seq_one_letter_code
_entity_poly.pdbx_strand_id
1 'polypeptide(L)'
;VTCLLPKQHETFGGDGYGGSRFPLSIPRELGRLESHYEFATLGEDRIAGLETQMIAIKPRDAWRFGYRLWLDRRNGMLLRSVLLDEQGYPVEQLMFTDFQIKPRIDEKAFESPTLSPDANPPAVSQGSSTGQPSPAVEPVTQSAWRVKQLPDGFVKVLHNRFIKNPSRHVTEHMVFADGLATISVFLEQLDGSPALLRGGSQLGSMNAFGKLLNGYQILVVGEVPAATVRHFADTIQYVPDTSEVAKP
;
A
#
# COMPACT_ATOMS: atom_id res chain seq x y z
N VAL A 1 -7.73 -1.16 13.50
CA VAL A 1 -6.93 0.08 13.66
C VAL A 1 -7.89 1.19 14.07
N THR A 2 -7.60 1.93 15.14
CA THR A 2 -8.39 3.10 15.53
C THR A 2 -7.79 4.33 14.87
N CYS A 3 -8.50 4.93 13.92
CA CYS A 3 -8.07 6.18 13.29
C CYS A 3 -8.62 7.34 14.11
N LEU A 4 -7.76 8.31 14.45
CA LEU A 4 -8.16 9.54 15.14
C LEU A 4 -8.17 10.69 14.13
N LEU A 5 -9.27 11.45 14.05
CA LEU A 5 -9.31 12.74 13.34
C LEU A 5 -9.33 13.86 14.38
N PRO A 6 -8.17 14.44 14.74
CA PRO A 6 -8.07 15.36 15.89
C PRO A 6 -8.94 16.61 15.75
N LYS A 7 -9.19 17.07 14.51
CA LYS A 7 -10.04 18.24 14.25
C LYS A 7 -11.53 17.96 14.45
N GLN A 8 -11.95 16.69 14.36
CA GLN A 8 -13.35 16.29 14.43
C GLN A 8 -13.69 15.57 15.74
N HIS A 9 -12.69 15.23 16.58
CA HIS A 9 -12.85 14.41 17.78
C HIS A 9 -13.57 13.08 17.52
N GLU A 10 -13.43 12.56 16.31
CA GLU A 10 -14.06 11.31 15.90
C GLU A 10 -13.02 10.20 15.76
N THR A 11 -13.45 9.00 16.14
CA THR A 11 -12.70 7.77 15.94
C THR A 11 -13.48 6.86 15.03
N PHE A 12 -12.84 6.33 14.00
CA PHE A 12 -13.46 5.35 13.12
C PHE A 12 -12.65 4.06 13.15
N GLY A 13 -13.36 2.93 13.12
CA GLY A 13 -12.74 1.64 12.83
C GLY A 13 -12.24 1.67 11.40
N GLY A 14 -10.93 1.67 11.20
CA GLY A 14 -10.37 1.52 9.86
C GLY A 14 -10.56 0.09 9.38
N ASP A 15 -11.39 -0.10 8.36
CA ASP A 15 -11.42 -1.34 7.58
C ASP A 15 -10.11 -1.46 6.80
N GLY A 16 -9.18 -2.26 7.34
CA GLY A 16 -8.11 -2.97 6.62
C GLY A 16 -6.99 -2.18 5.93
N TYR A 17 -7.17 -0.92 5.56
CA TYR A 17 -6.21 -0.17 4.73
C TYR A 17 -5.46 0.91 5.53
N GLY A 18 -4.75 0.44 6.55
CA GLY A 18 -3.82 1.23 7.33
C GLY A 18 -2.56 0.43 7.59
N GLY A 19 -1.87 0.01 6.52
CA GLY A 19 -0.55 -0.59 6.65
C GLY A 19 0.41 0.48 7.19
N SER A 20 0.76 0.38 8.48
CA SER A 20 1.83 1.21 9.02
C SER A 20 3.08 0.98 8.18
N ARG A 21 3.69 2.06 7.65
CA ARG A 21 4.96 1.98 6.91
C ARG A 21 6.13 1.54 7.80
N PHE A 22 5.88 1.45 9.10
CA PHE A 22 6.83 0.98 10.09
C PHE A 22 6.15 0.24 11.26
N PRO A 23 6.67 -0.92 11.70
CA PRO A 23 7.77 -1.66 11.08
C PRO A 23 7.37 -2.19 9.70
N LEU A 24 8.34 -2.29 8.79
CA LEU A 24 8.15 -2.92 7.48
C LEU A 24 7.55 -4.32 7.68
N SER A 25 6.45 -4.60 6.99
CA SER A 25 5.80 -5.91 7.06
C SER A 25 6.52 -6.89 6.14
N ILE A 26 7.57 -7.53 6.67
CA ILE A 26 8.28 -8.58 5.95
C ILE A 26 7.49 -9.90 6.09
N PRO A 27 7.17 -10.60 4.98
CA PRO A 27 6.56 -11.92 5.03
C PRO A 27 7.35 -12.89 5.89
N ARG A 28 6.66 -13.73 6.68
CA ARG A 28 7.32 -14.76 7.50
C ARG A 28 8.02 -15.83 6.65
N GLU A 29 7.49 -16.09 5.45
CA GLU A 29 8.04 -17.05 4.50
C GLU A 29 8.99 -16.36 3.51
N LEU A 30 10.27 -16.24 3.89
CA LEU A 30 11.28 -15.57 3.06
C LEU A 30 11.62 -16.33 1.77
N GLY A 31 11.38 -17.64 1.70
CA GLY A 31 11.75 -18.45 0.53
C GLY A 31 11.11 -18.00 -0.78
N ARG A 32 9.91 -17.39 -0.72
CA ARG A 32 9.27 -16.80 -1.91
C ARG A 32 9.95 -15.51 -2.39
N LEU A 33 10.59 -14.78 -1.48
CA LEU A 33 11.31 -13.55 -1.80
C LEU A 33 12.69 -13.82 -2.40
N GLU A 34 13.36 -14.91 -2.03
CA GLU A 34 14.73 -15.23 -2.50
C GLU A 34 14.85 -15.37 -4.03
N SER A 35 13.74 -15.70 -4.70
CA SER A 35 13.67 -15.77 -6.18
C SER A 35 13.77 -14.39 -6.84
N HIS A 36 13.40 -13.31 -6.13
CA HIS A 36 13.33 -11.95 -6.66
C HIS A 36 14.23 -10.97 -5.90
N TYR A 37 14.73 -11.36 -4.73
CA TYR A 37 15.59 -10.58 -3.87
C TYR A 37 16.80 -11.38 -3.40
N GLU A 38 17.93 -10.71 -3.25
CA GLU A 38 19.12 -11.20 -2.59
C GLU A 38 19.22 -10.58 -1.19
N PHE A 39 19.40 -11.44 -0.18
CA PHE A 39 19.62 -11.02 1.19
C PHE A 39 21.12 -11.09 1.52
N ALA A 40 21.67 -10.01 2.05
CA ALA A 40 23.08 -9.94 2.41
C ALA A 40 23.28 -9.26 3.76
N THR A 41 24.10 -9.88 4.62
CA THR A 41 24.57 -9.24 5.86
C THR A 41 25.72 -8.31 5.53
N LEU A 42 25.58 -7.02 5.83
CA LEU A 42 26.57 -6.00 5.44
C LEU A 42 27.55 -5.64 6.55
N GLY A 43 27.27 -6.02 7.80
CA GLY A 43 28.10 -5.70 8.96
C GLY A 43 27.29 -5.10 10.12
N GLU A 44 27.99 -4.50 11.06
CA GLU A 44 27.41 -3.94 12.28
C GLU A 44 27.43 -2.40 12.26
N ASP A 45 26.48 -1.78 12.96
CA ASP A 45 26.35 -0.32 13.08
C ASP A 45 25.64 0.03 14.40
N ARG A 46 25.48 1.31 14.73
CA ARG A 46 24.81 1.77 15.95
C ARG A 46 23.69 2.78 15.64
N ILE A 47 22.45 2.45 16.03
CA ILE A 47 21.25 3.30 15.84
C ILE A 47 20.58 3.55 17.19
N ALA A 48 20.23 4.80 17.48
CA ALA A 48 19.65 5.21 18.77
C ALA A 48 20.46 4.70 19.99
N GLY A 49 21.78 4.65 19.87
CA GLY A 49 22.69 4.14 20.92
C GLY A 49 22.77 2.62 21.03
N LEU A 50 22.02 1.86 20.23
CA LEU A 50 21.96 0.40 20.27
C LEU A 50 22.76 -0.24 19.14
N GLU A 51 23.41 -1.37 19.43
CA GLU A 51 24.14 -2.16 18.44
C GLU A 51 23.18 -2.88 17.50
N THR A 52 23.46 -2.78 16.20
CA THR A 52 22.59 -3.29 15.15
C THR A 52 23.36 -4.14 14.15
N GLN A 53 22.69 -5.15 13.61
CA GLN A 53 23.12 -5.87 12.41
C GLN A 53 22.47 -5.24 11.19
N MET A 54 23.27 -4.90 10.20
CA MET A 54 22.81 -4.36 8.92
C MET A 54 22.54 -5.49 7.92
N ILE A 55 21.32 -5.52 7.39
CA ILE A 55 20.86 -6.45 6.35
C ILE A 55 20.47 -5.66 5.11
N ALA A 56 20.96 -6.06 3.95
CA ALA A 56 20.50 -5.57 2.66
C ALA A 56 19.53 -6.56 2.02
N ILE A 57 18.48 -6.03 1.41
CA ILE A 57 17.54 -6.74 0.55
C ILE A 57 17.65 -6.09 -0.83
N LYS A 58 18.35 -6.75 -1.75
CA LYS A 58 18.63 -6.21 -3.09
C LYS A 58 17.71 -6.87 -4.10
N PRO A 59 16.93 -6.12 -4.91
CA PRO A 59 16.15 -6.73 -5.96
C PRO A 59 17.07 -7.34 -7.02
N ARG A 60 16.65 -8.45 -7.61
CA ARG A 60 17.37 -9.13 -8.70
C ARG A 60 17.00 -8.57 -10.09
N ASP A 61 16.09 -7.61 -10.14
CA ASP A 61 15.60 -6.92 -11.33
C ASP A 61 15.37 -5.43 -11.06
N ALA A 62 14.91 -4.71 -12.08
CA ALA A 62 14.64 -3.27 -12.01
C ALA A 62 13.19 -2.91 -11.67
N TRP A 63 12.36 -3.88 -11.27
CA TRP A 63 10.92 -3.64 -11.04
C TRP A 63 10.61 -3.16 -9.62
N ARG A 64 11.61 -3.14 -8.75
CA ARG A 64 11.46 -3.01 -7.30
C ARG A 64 12.54 -2.12 -6.73
N PHE A 65 12.21 -1.51 -5.59
CA PHE A 65 13.22 -0.88 -4.75
C PHE A 65 13.94 -1.91 -3.87
N GLY A 66 15.16 -1.55 -3.49
CA GLY A 66 15.93 -2.28 -2.48
C GLY A 66 15.70 -1.72 -1.07
N TYR A 67 16.07 -2.52 -0.08
CA TYR A 67 16.04 -2.10 1.32
C TYR A 67 17.40 -2.28 1.98
N ARG A 68 17.70 -1.40 2.92
CA ARG A 68 18.74 -1.61 3.94
C ARG A 68 18.11 -1.45 5.31
N LEU A 69 18.31 -2.47 6.14
CA LEU A 69 17.66 -2.63 7.43
C LEU A 69 18.72 -2.73 8.52
N TRP A 70 18.46 -2.10 9.66
CA TRP A 70 19.29 -2.18 10.85
C TRP A 70 18.47 -2.81 11.97
N LEU A 71 18.84 -4.02 12.37
CA LEU A 71 18.12 -4.81 13.38
C LEU A 71 18.91 -4.81 14.69
N ASP A 72 18.28 -4.51 15.83
CA ASP A 72 18.89 -4.66 17.16
C ASP A 72 19.40 -6.09 17.33
N ARG A 73 20.70 -6.24 17.63
CA ARG A 73 21.34 -7.57 17.73
C ARG A 73 20.75 -8.46 18.82
N ARG A 74 20.11 -7.88 19.84
CA ARG A 74 19.60 -8.62 21.00
C ARG A 74 18.26 -9.29 20.73
N ASN A 75 17.41 -8.67 19.91
CA ASN A 75 16.00 -9.05 19.77
C ASN A 75 15.48 -8.97 18.32
N GLY A 76 16.29 -8.52 17.37
CA GLY A 76 15.93 -8.44 15.95
C GLY A 76 14.99 -7.28 15.59
N MET A 77 14.69 -6.34 16.49
CA MET A 77 13.82 -5.22 16.17
C MET A 77 14.45 -4.28 15.16
N LEU A 78 13.68 -3.91 14.15
CA LEU A 78 14.10 -2.92 13.16
C LEU A 78 14.21 -1.54 13.81
N LEU A 79 15.40 -0.95 13.78
CA LEU A 79 15.67 0.38 14.34
C LEU A 79 15.82 1.47 13.26
N ARG A 80 16.25 1.09 12.06
CA ARG A 80 16.33 1.96 10.89
C ARG A 80 16.02 1.16 9.63
N SER A 81 15.30 1.78 8.71
CA SER A 81 15.08 1.29 7.35
C SER A 81 15.39 2.38 6.35
N VAL A 82 16.06 2.01 5.27
CA VAL A 82 16.31 2.86 4.12
C VAL A 82 15.80 2.13 2.88
N LEU A 83 14.97 2.82 2.12
CA LEU A 83 14.52 2.40 0.79
C LEU A 83 15.50 2.93 -0.25
N LEU A 84 15.90 2.09 -1.19
CA LEU A 84 16.94 2.34 -2.18
C LEU A 84 16.37 2.24 -3.59
N ASP A 85 16.69 3.20 -4.46
CA ASP A 85 16.36 3.13 -5.88
C ASP A 85 17.20 2.08 -6.64
N GLU A 86 16.98 1.97 -7.95
CA GLU A 86 17.68 1.01 -8.81
C GLU A 86 19.20 1.25 -8.90
N GLN A 87 19.67 2.45 -8.57
CA GLN A 87 21.09 2.80 -8.51
C GLN A 87 21.68 2.61 -7.10
N GLY A 88 20.85 2.27 -6.12
CA GLY A 88 21.24 2.10 -4.72
C GLY A 88 21.29 3.40 -3.93
N TYR A 89 20.68 4.48 -4.42
CA TYR A 89 20.56 5.73 -3.67
C TYR A 89 19.34 5.73 -2.73
N PRO A 90 19.46 6.31 -1.52
CA PRO A 90 18.33 6.44 -0.60
C PRO A 90 17.20 7.31 -1.15
N VAL A 91 15.98 6.77 -1.21
CA VAL A 91 14.76 7.51 -1.59
C VAL A 91 13.80 7.74 -0.42
N GLU A 92 13.83 6.89 0.60
CA GLU A 92 13.11 7.07 1.86
C GLU A 92 13.96 6.54 3.02
N GLN A 93 13.88 7.19 4.19
CA GLN A 93 14.53 6.73 5.40
C GLN A 93 13.63 6.94 6.62
N LEU A 94 13.51 5.89 7.42
CA LEU A 94 12.90 5.93 8.74
C LEU A 94 13.90 5.41 9.78
N MET A 95 14.02 6.10 10.91
CA MET A 95 14.84 5.62 12.02
C MET A 95 14.30 6.11 13.37
N PHE A 96 14.57 5.33 14.40
CA PHE A 96 14.44 5.83 15.77
C PHE A 96 15.61 6.77 16.10
N THR A 97 15.28 7.87 16.78
CA THR A 97 16.24 8.77 17.40
C THR A 97 16.49 8.42 18.86
N ASP A 98 15.48 7.90 19.55
CA ASP A 98 15.55 7.31 20.88
C ASP A 98 14.71 6.03 20.89
N PHE A 99 15.19 5.00 21.60
CA PHE A 99 14.49 3.72 21.69
C PHE A 99 14.73 3.05 23.05
N GLN A 100 13.63 2.77 23.76
CA GLN A 100 13.67 2.17 25.09
C GLN A 100 12.67 1.02 25.18
N ILE A 101 13.17 -0.16 25.51
CA ILE A 101 12.33 -1.33 25.81
C ILE A 101 12.01 -1.30 27.29
N LYS A 102 10.73 -1.12 27.62
CA LYS A 102 10.26 -1.20 29.00
C LYS A 102 9.80 -2.64 29.31
N PRO A 103 10.11 -3.19 30.49
CA PRO A 103 9.64 -4.51 30.89
C PRO A 103 8.11 -4.56 31.05
N ARG A 104 7.48 -3.41 31.33
CA ARG A 104 6.04 -3.23 31.37
C ARG A 104 5.69 -1.85 30.82
N ILE A 105 4.64 -1.78 30.02
CA ILE A 105 4.03 -0.53 29.58
C ILE A 105 2.80 -0.32 30.47
N ASP A 106 2.68 0.86 31.07
CA ASP A 106 1.50 1.23 31.87
C ASP A 106 0.28 1.34 30.94
N GLU A 107 -0.89 0.86 31.37
CA GLU A 107 -2.14 0.98 30.62
C GLU A 107 -2.47 2.45 30.31
N LYS A 108 -2.07 3.37 31.21
CA LYS A 108 -2.19 4.82 31.00
C LYS A 108 -1.49 5.32 29.75
N ALA A 109 -0.46 4.63 29.26
CA ALA A 109 0.24 5.01 28.03
C ALA A 109 -0.62 4.81 26.77
N PHE A 110 -1.71 4.04 26.86
CA PHE A 110 -2.66 3.79 25.77
C PHE A 110 -3.91 4.67 25.86
N GLU A 111 -4.07 5.45 26.94
CA GLU A 111 -5.15 6.41 27.07
C GLU A 111 -4.96 7.52 26.02
N SER A 112 -5.99 7.76 25.21
CA SER A 112 -5.96 8.83 24.24
C SER A 112 -6.12 10.17 24.97
N PRO A 113 -5.19 11.14 24.79
CA PRO A 113 -5.32 12.45 25.43
C PRO A 113 -6.56 13.24 24.94
N THR A 114 -7.21 12.79 23.86
CA THR A 114 -8.39 13.42 23.27
C THR A 114 -9.71 12.71 23.59
N LEU A 115 -9.69 11.54 24.24
CA LEU A 115 -10.91 10.81 24.61
C LEU A 115 -11.14 10.94 26.12
N SER A 116 -12.28 11.50 26.51
CA SER A 116 -12.68 11.50 27.93
C SER A 116 -12.95 10.06 28.38
N PRO A 117 -12.65 9.68 29.65
CA PRO A 117 -12.92 8.34 30.18
C PRO A 117 -14.40 7.94 30.11
N ASP A 118 -15.29 8.93 30.14
CA ASP A 118 -16.75 8.78 30.04
C ASP A 118 -17.28 8.92 28.61
N ALA A 119 -16.41 9.09 27.61
CA ALA A 119 -16.82 8.99 26.22
C ALA A 119 -17.14 7.52 25.97
N ASN A 120 -18.42 7.17 25.91
CA ASN A 120 -18.86 5.89 25.37
C ASN A 120 -18.01 5.60 24.13
N PRO A 121 -17.36 4.42 24.01
CA PRO A 121 -16.74 4.07 22.76
C PRO A 121 -17.81 4.29 21.70
N PRO A 122 -17.59 5.12 20.67
CA PRO A 122 -18.60 5.30 19.66
C PRO A 122 -18.96 3.89 19.20
N ALA A 123 -20.21 3.48 19.46
CA ALA A 123 -20.74 2.22 18.98
C ALA A 123 -20.29 2.15 17.54
N VAL A 124 -19.57 1.08 17.13
CA VAL A 124 -19.00 0.92 15.80
C VAL A 124 -20.05 1.39 14.80
N SER A 125 -19.97 2.65 14.43
CA SER A 125 -21.04 3.28 13.67
C SER A 125 -20.62 2.92 12.28
N GLN A 126 -21.18 1.82 11.80
CA GLN A 126 -21.43 1.70 10.37
C GLN A 126 -22.08 3.03 10.00
N GLY A 127 -21.31 3.90 9.35
CA GLY A 127 -21.55 5.34 9.37
C GLY A 127 -22.99 5.69 9.06
N SER A 128 -23.76 6.03 10.08
CA SER A 128 -25.04 6.72 9.92
C SER A 128 -24.79 8.21 10.09
N SER A 129 -23.86 8.76 9.31
CA SER A 129 -23.83 10.18 8.98
C SER A 129 -24.86 10.41 7.88
N THR A 130 -26.02 10.94 8.25
CA THR A 130 -26.94 11.70 7.38
C THR A 130 -26.81 11.45 5.87
N GLY A 131 -27.57 10.46 5.36
CA GLY A 131 -28.04 10.44 3.97
C GLY A 131 -27.06 10.11 2.84
N GLN A 132 -25.80 9.75 3.11
CA GLN A 132 -24.93 9.18 2.07
C GLN A 132 -24.57 7.74 2.42
N PRO A 133 -25.05 6.73 1.65
CA PRO A 133 -24.60 5.37 1.83
C PRO A 133 -23.07 5.32 1.63
N SER A 134 -22.37 4.71 2.58
CA SER A 134 -20.97 4.32 2.37
C SER A 134 -20.91 3.50 1.08
N PRO A 135 -19.92 3.75 0.19
CA PRO A 135 -19.86 3.04 -1.07
C PRO A 135 -19.78 1.54 -0.79
N ALA A 136 -20.73 0.78 -1.34
CA ALA A 136 -20.70 -0.67 -1.22
C ALA A 136 -19.40 -1.18 -1.85
N VAL A 137 -18.64 -1.95 -1.08
CA VAL A 137 -17.41 -2.62 -1.53
C VAL A 137 -17.78 -4.05 -1.85
N GLU A 138 -17.75 -4.41 -3.13
CA GLU A 138 -18.06 -5.76 -3.57
C GLU A 138 -16.78 -6.44 -4.10
N PRO A 139 -16.43 -7.66 -3.63
CA PRO A 139 -15.38 -8.45 -4.23
C PRO A 139 -15.71 -8.75 -5.69
N VAL A 140 -14.75 -8.52 -6.59
CA VAL A 140 -14.96 -8.74 -8.03
C VAL A 140 -14.47 -10.13 -8.40
N THR A 141 -15.39 -10.99 -8.80
CA THR A 141 -15.09 -12.34 -9.30
C THR A 141 -14.87 -12.37 -10.81
N GLN A 142 -15.49 -11.45 -11.54
CA GLN A 142 -15.36 -11.28 -12.99
C GLN A 142 -15.13 -9.80 -13.33
N SER A 143 -14.05 -9.53 -14.05
CA SER A 143 -13.72 -8.20 -14.53
C SER A 143 -13.26 -8.27 -15.97
N ALA A 144 -13.72 -7.31 -16.76
CA ALA A 144 -13.22 -7.08 -18.11
C ALA A 144 -11.78 -6.55 -18.09
N TRP A 145 -11.25 -6.10 -16.95
CA TRP A 145 -9.91 -5.57 -16.83
C TRP A 145 -8.93 -6.63 -16.36
N ARG A 146 -7.82 -6.77 -17.09
CA ARG A 146 -6.71 -7.65 -16.70
C ARG A 146 -5.37 -7.01 -17.01
N VAL A 147 -4.37 -7.30 -16.18
CA VAL A 147 -2.96 -6.96 -16.43
C VAL A 147 -2.31 -8.18 -17.07
N LYS A 148 -1.82 -8.06 -18.31
CA LYS A 148 -1.39 -9.21 -19.13
C LYS A 148 0.03 -9.68 -18.81
N GLN A 149 0.94 -8.76 -18.48
CA GLN A 149 2.36 -9.03 -18.30
C GLN A 149 2.80 -8.50 -16.95
N LEU A 150 2.48 -9.24 -15.89
CA LEU A 150 2.96 -8.89 -14.55
C LEU A 150 4.46 -9.14 -14.45
N PRO A 151 5.23 -8.24 -13.82
CA PRO A 151 6.60 -8.55 -13.43
C PRO A 151 6.63 -9.80 -12.54
N ASP A 152 7.61 -10.67 -12.76
CA ASP A 152 7.74 -11.93 -12.03
C ASP A 152 7.69 -11.70 -10.52
N GLY A 153 6.93 -12.52 -9.80
CA GLY A 153 6.75 -12.44 -8.35
C GLY A 153 5.54 -11.60 -7.91
N PHE A 154 5.06 -10.64 -8.70
CA PHE A 154 3.83 -9.92 -8.38
C PHE A 154 2.59 -10.78 -8.64
N VAL A 155 1.71 -10.83 -7.65
CA VAL A 155 0.40 -11.51 -7.75
C VAL A 155 -0.72 -10.56 -7.35
N LYS A 156 -1.90 -10.73 -7.95
CA LYS A 156 -3.10 -9.99 -7.55
C LYS A 156 -3.59 -10.51 -6.20
N VAL A 157 -3.56 -9.68 -5.16
CA VAL A 157 -3.98 -10.02 -3.79
C VAL A 157 -5.36 -9.48 -3.44
N LEU A 158 -5.84 -8.47 -4.17
CA LEU A 158 -7.16 -7.88 -3.99
C LEU A 158 -7.76 -7.46 -5.32
N HIS A 159 -9.09 -7.61 -5.45
CA HIS A 159 -9.86 -6.99 -6.51
C HIS A 159 -11.26 -6.63 -6.02
N ASN A 160 -11.49 -5.34 -5.80
CA ASN A 160 -12.76 -4.82 -5.31
C ASN A 160 -13.36 -3.83 -6.30
N ARG A 161 -14.69 -3.69 -6.22
CA ARG A 161 -15.46 -2.67 -6.92
C ARG A 161 -16.11 -1.77 -5.90
N PHE A 162 -15.90 -0.46 -6.07
CA PHE A 162 -16.54 0.58 -5.28
C PHE A 162 -17.68 1.18 -6.11
N ILE A 163 -18.90 1.14 -5.57
CA ILE A 163 -20.07 1.77 -6.18
C ILE A 163 -20.37 3.04 -5.40
N LYS A 164 -20.03 4.20 -5.97
CA LYS A 164 -20.32 5.50 -5.35
C LYS A 164 -21.66 6.01 -5.88
N ASN A 165 -22.73 5.85 -5.09
CA ASN A 165 -24.13 6.22 -5.41
C ASN A 165 -24.71 5.56 -6.70
N PRO A 166 -26.04 5.49 -6.87
CA PRO A 166 -26.67 4.94 -8.09
C PRO A 166 -26.40 5.74 -9.38
N SER A 167 -25.71 6.89 -9.30
CA SER A 167 -25.61 7.89 -10.36
C SER A 167 -24.17 8.26 -10.75
N ARG A 168 -23.30 7.24 -10.94
CA ARG A 168 -21.89 7.31 -11.43
C ARG A 168 -20.89 7.59 -10.30
N HIS A 169 -19.81 6.83 -10.08
CA HIS A 169 -18.93 6.09 -10.99
C HIS A 169 -18.56 4.73 -10.36
N VAL A 170 -18.52 3.67 -11.16
CA VAL A 170 -17.99 2.38 -10.71
C VAL A 170 -16.47 2.44 -10.79
N THR A 171 -15.80 2.31 -9.64
CA THR A 171 -14.33 2.25 -9.59
C THR A 171 -13.91 0.83 -9.27
N GLU A 172 -13.15 0.19 -10.15
CA GLU A 172 -12.46 -1.04 -9.79
C GLU A 172 -11.09 -0.73 -9.22
N HIS A 173 -10.72 -1.44 -8.15
CA HIS A 173 -9.43 -1.34 -7.50
C HIS A 173 -8.81 -2.73 -7.42
N MET A 174 -7.63 -2.87 -8.00
CA MET A 174 -6.82 -4.07 -7.93
C MET A 174 -5.56 -3.77 -7.13
N VAL A 175 -5.17 -4.69 -6.25
CA VAL A 175 -3.89 -4.62 -5.53
C VAL A 175 -3.04 -5.80 -5.95
N PHE A 176 -1.80 -5.51 -6.31
CA PHE A 176 -0.77 -6.47 -6.64
C PHE A 176 0.36 -6.37 -5.63
N ALA A 177 0.89 -7.50 -5.19
CA ALA A 177 2.00 -7.54 -4.26
C ALA A 177 2.94 -8.70 -4.58
N ASP A 178 4.21 -8.56 -4.25
CA ASP A 178 5.22 -9.62 -4.35
C ASP A 178 5.73 -10.11 -2.99
N GLY A 179 5.18 -9.55 -1.91
CA GLY A 179 5.57 -9.80 -0.54
C GLY A 179 6.28 -8.60 0.12
N LEU A 180 6.96 -7.74 -0.63
CA LEU A 180 7.57 -6.51 -0.11
C LEU A 180 6.98 -5.25 -0.74
N ALA A 181 6.90 -5.23 -2.07
CA ALA A 181 6.31 -4.15 -2.82
C ALA A 181 4.81 -4.36 -3.05
N THR A 182 4.06 -3.26 -3.07
CA THR A 182 2.62 -3.26 -3.36
C THR A 182 2.28 -2.18 -4.39
N ILE A 183 1.43 -2.54 -5.34
CA ILE A 183 0.94 -1.66 -6.42
C ILE A 183 -0.59 -1.69 -6.40
N SER A 184 -1.19 -0.51 -6.37
CA SER A 184 -2.63 -0.31 -6.55
C SER A 184 -2.93 0.18 -7.95
N VAL A 185 -3.95 -0.40 -8.58
CA VAL A 185 -4.49 0.01 -9.87
C VAL A 185 -5.94 0.40 -9.70
N PHE A 186 -6.25 1.65 -10.01
CA PHE A 186 -7.61 2.19 -10.00
C PHE A 186 -8.11 2.37 -11.43
N LEU A 187 -9.36 1.97 -11.65
CA LEU A 187 -10.04 2.01 -12.93
C LEU A 187 -11.35 2.77 -12.74
N GLU A 188 -11.41 3.99 -13.25
CA GLU A 188 -12.56 4.88 -13.09
C GLU A 188 -13.08 5.34 -14.44
N GLN A 189 -14.37 5.17 -14.69
CA GLN A 189 -15.01 5.67 -15.91
C GLN A 189 -15.19 7.19 -15.81
N LEU A 190 -14.76 7.93 -16.83
CA LEU A 190 -14.72 9.39 -16.73
C LEU A 190 -16.09 10.06 -16.94
N ASP A 191 -17.04 9.51 -17.71
CA ASP A 191 -18.39 10.06 -17.94
C ASP A 191 -18.48 11.60 -18.13
N GLY A 192 -17.47 12.21 -18.78
CA GLY A 192 -17.36 13.65 -19.01
C GLY A 192 -16.51 14.43 -17.99
N SER A 193 -16.13 13.80 -16.88
CA SER A 193 -15.16 14.34 -15.90
C SER A 193 -13.75 14.41 -16.48
N PRO A 194 -12.94 15.41 -16.09
CA PRO A 194 -11.54 15.48 -16.49
C PRO A 194 -10.73 14.36 -15.84
N ALA A 195 -9.68 13.93 -16.54
CA ALA A 195 -8.72 12.98 -15.99
C ALA A 195 -7.90 13.63 -14.86
N LEU A 196 -7.80 12.96 -13.72
CA LEU A 196 -7.01 13.38 -12.56
C LEU A 196 -5.49 13.36 -12.87
N LEU A 197 -5.01 12.40 -13.66
CA LEU A 197 -3.59 12.32 -14.02
C LEU A 197 -3.41 11.76 -15.44
N ARG A 198 -2.47 12.34 -16.20
CA ARG A 198 -1.94 11.80 -17.45
C ARG A 198 -0.42 11.82 -17.40
N GLY A 199 0.22 10.67 -17.63
CA GLY A 199 1.67 10.52 -17.51
C GLY A 199 2.12 10.20 -16.08
N GLY A 200 3.42 10.37 -15.82
CA GLY A 200 4.05 10.04 -14.53
C GLY A 200 3.94 11.17 -13.51
N SER A 201 3.84 10.79 -12.24
CA SER A 201 3.94 11.67 -11.07
C SER A 201 4.70 10.94 -9.96
N GLN A 202 5.42 11.69 -9.13
CA GLN A 202 6.21 11.15 -8.03
C GLN A 202 6.04 12.02 -6.78
N LEU A 203 5.89 11.37 -5.63
CA LEU A 203 5.92 12.00 -4.31
C LEU A 203 6.77 11.13 -3.37
N GLY A 204 8.02 11.54 -3.15
CA GLY A 204 8.98 10.73 -2.38
C GLY A 204 9.24 9.38 -3.05
N SER A 205 9.10 8.30 -2.28
CA SER A 205 9.19 6.92 -2.77
C SER A 205 7.96 6.46 -3.56
N MET A 206 6.84 7.19 -3.48
CA MET A 206 5.59 6.82 -4.14
C MET A 206 5.60 7.31 -5.59
N ASN A 207 5.48 6.37 -6.53
CA ASN A 207 5.30 6.67 -7.94
C ASN A 207 3.86 6.43 -8.37
N ALA A 208 3.39 7.25 -9.30
CA ALA A 208 2.08 7.13 -9.92
C ALA A 208 2.16 7.31 -11.43
N PHE A 209 1.29 6.60 -12.17
CA PHE A 209 1.15 6.78 -13.61
C PHE A 209 -0.33 6.77 -14.01
N GLY A 210 -0.74 7.82 -14.71
CA GLY A 210 -2.09 7.99 -15.24
C GLY A 210 -2.16 7.73 -16.74
N LYS A 211 -3.12 6.90 -17.17
CA LYS A 211 -3.37 6.58 -18.58
C LYS A 211 -4.87 6.63 -18.88
N LEU A 212 -5.22 7.08 -20.08
CA LEU A 212 -6.59 6.99 -20.58
C LEU A 212 -6.74 5.83 -21.55
N LEU A 213 -7.78 5.04 -21.36
CA LEU A 213 -8.12 3.92 -22.25
C LEU A 213 -9.63 3.71 -22.24
N ASN A 214 -10.26 3.68 -23.43
CA ASN A 214 -11.69 3.39 -23.61
C ASN A 214 -12.65 4.25 -22.74
N GLY A 215 -12.32 5.52 -22.49
CA GLY A 215 -13.13 6.40 -21.64
C GLY A 215 -12.92 6.22 -20.13
N TYR A 216 -11.98 5.36 -19.73
CA TYR A 216 -11.55 5.18 -18.35
C TYR A 216 -10.25 5.94 -18.09
N GLN A 217 -10.12 6.42 -16.86
CA GLN A 217 -8.83 6.69 -16.26
C GLN A 217 -8.32 5.44 -15.54
N ILE A 218 -7.13 5.02 -15.97
CA ILE A 218 -6.28 4.07 -15.25
C ILE A 218 -5.30 4.90 -14.42
N LEU A 219 -5.28 4.67 -13.12
CA LEU A 219 -4.29 5.25 -12.22
C LEU A 219 -3.56 4.11 -11.49
N VAL A 220 -2.27 3.99 -11.75
CA VAL A 220 -1.40 3.03 -11.06
C VAL A 220 -0.57 3.78 -10.04
N VAL A 221 -0.50 3.29 -8.80
CA VAL A 221 0.22 3.92 -7.69
C VAL A 221 0.95 2.85 -6.88
N GLY A 222 2.19 3.09 -6.50
CA GLY A 222 2.93 2.17 -5.63
C GLY A 222 4.31 2.68 -5.23
N GLU A 223 4.84 2.11 -4.16
CA GLU A 223 6.24 2.31 -3.74
C GLU A 223 7.13 1.35 -4.54
N VAL A 224 7.26 1.65 -5.83
CA VAL A 224 8.07 0.92 -6.82
C VAL A 224 8.66 1.92 -7.82
N PRO A 225 9.69 1.55 -8.59
CA PRO A 225 10.21 2.39 -9.65
C PRO A 225 9.14 2.95 -10.60
N ALA A 226 9.39 4.15 -11.14
CA ALA A 226 8.46 4.80 -12.07
C ALA A 226 8.19 3.96 -13.33
N ALA A 227 9.21 3.20 -13.79
CA ALA A 227 9.08 2.26 -14.89
C ALA A 227 8.07 1.14 -14.58
N THR A 228 7.99 0.69 -13.32
CA THR A 228 7.07 -0.36 -12.88
C THR A 228 5.62 0.10 -12.95
N VAL A 229 5.27 1.26 -12.36
CA VAL A 229 3.88 1.77 -12.43
C VAL A 229 3.44 2.05 -13.86
N ARG A 230 4.37 2.52 -14.70
CA ARG A 230 4.12 2.70 -16.14
C ARG A 230 3.87 1.37 -16.83
N HIS A 231 4.69 0.36 -16.58
CA HIS A 231 4.54 -0.98 -17.16
C HIS A 231 3.17 -1.60 -16.82
N PHE A 232 2.71 -1.47 -15.58
CA PHE A 232 1.36 -1.89 -15.20
C PHE A 232 0.27 -1.13 -15.96
N ALA A 233 0.40 0.19 -16.10
CA ALA A 233 -0.54 1.00 -16.88
C ALA A 233 -0.51 0.67 -18.38
N ASP A 234 0.64 0.24 -18.90
CA ASP A 234 0.81 -0.10 -20.31
C ASP A 234 0.31 -1.50 -20.67
N THR A 235 0.32 -2.42 -19.71
CA THR A 235 -0.08 -3.82 -19.90
C THR A 235 -1.48 -4.15 -19.42
N ILE A 236 -2.19 -3.16 -18.87
CA ILE A 236 -3.61 -3.29 -18.58
C ILE A 236 -4.43 -3.24 -19.87
N GLN A 237 -5.40 -4.14 -19.97
CA GLN A 237 -6.26 -4.29 -21.13
C GLN A 237 -7.71 -4.47 -20.71
N TYR A 238 -8.59 -3.96 -21.56
CA TYR A 238 -10.03 -4.21 -21.49
C TYR A 238 -10.36 -5.39 -22.40
N VAL A 239 -10.73 -6.51 -21.79
CA VAL A 239 -11.16 -7.76 -22.43
C VAL A 239 -12.60 -8.02 -21.95
N PRO A 240 -13.62 -7.51 -22.66
CA PRO A 240 -15.01 -7.76 -22.29
C PRO A 240 -15.31 -9.26 -22.37
N ASP A 241 -16.18 -9.76 -21.49
CA ASP A 241 -16.65 -11.14 -21.56
C ASP A 241 -17.38 -11.33 -22.89
N THR A 242 -16.97 -12.33 -23.67
CA THR A 242 -17.54 -12.62 -25.00
C THR A 242 -18.95 -13.22 -24.94
N SER A 243 -19.54 -13.31 -23.75
CA SER A 243 -20.86 -13.86 -23.48
C SER A 243 -22.03 -12.93 -23.85
N GLU A 244 -21.79 -11.63 -24.06
CA GLU A 244 -22.87 -10.63 -24.22
C GLU A 244 -23.09 -10.16 -25.67
N VAL A 245 -22.27 -10.63 -26.63
CA VAL A 245 -22.37 -10.23 -28.06
C VAL A 245 -23.25 -11.18 -28.88
N ALA A 246 -23.77 -12.26 -28.28
CA ALA A 246 -24.69 -13.18 -28.94
C ALA A 246 -26.14 -12.98 -28.45
N LYS A 247 -26.76 -11.87 -28.83
CA LYS A 247 -28.22 -11.82 -28.98
C LYS A 247 -28.55 -11.18 -30.33
N PRO A 248 -29.14 -11.94 -31.26
CA PRO A 248 -29.52 -11.45 -32.59
C PRO A 248 -30.66 -10.43 -32.51
#